data_AF-A0A7D5MGR0-F1
#
_entry.id   AF-A0A7D5MGR0-F1
#
_cell.length_a   1.000
_cell.length_b   1.000
_cell.length_c   1.000
_cell.angle_alpha   90.00
_cell.angle_beta   90.00
_cell.angle_gamma   90.00
#
_symmetry.space_group_name_H-M   'P 1'
#
loop_
_entity.id
_entity.type
_entity.pdbx_description
1 polymer ?
#
loop_
_entity_poly.entity_id
_entity_poly.type
_entity_poly.pdbx_seq_one_letter_code
_entity_poly.pdbx_strand_id
1 'polypeptide(L)' 'MSNKEKANIKTLVGEIHSLGYRVIFEKGNFQSGHCIVLDRKVIVINKFLSDKVKVLTLKDLLYQIRKEESGRGKFSVPN' A
#
# COMPACT_ATOMS: atom_id res chain seq x y z
N MET A 1 22.59 0.33 -7.92
CA MET A 1 22.20 -1.06 -7.60
C MET A 1 20.91 -1.03 -6.77
N SER A 2 19.73 -1.26 -7.35
CA SER A 2 18.42 -1.20 -6.63
C SER A 2 17.54 -2.43 -6.93
N ASN A 3 18.11 -3.63 -6.83
CA ASN A 3 17.33 -4.87 -7.04
C ASN A 3 16.57 -5.32 -5.77
N LYS A 4 16.99 -4.85 -4.58
CA LYS A 4 16.45 -5.30 -3.30
C LYS A 4 15.04 -4.77 -3.03
N GLU A 5 14.77 -3.51 -3.40
CA GLU A 5 13.45 -2.90 -3.22
C GLU A 5 12.37 -3.59 -4.07
N LYS A 6 12.68 -3.95 -5.33
CA LYS A 6 11.73 -4.67 -6.21
C LYS A 6 11.35 -6.05 -5.66
N ALA A 7 12.30 -6.77 -5.09
CA ALA A 7 12.04 -8.05 -4.44
C ALA A 7 11.08 -7.87 -3.26
N ASN A 8 11.30 -6.85 -2.44
CA ASN A 8 10.47 -6.56 -1.28
C ASN A 8 9.03 -6.16 -1.65
N ILE A 9 8.86 -5.38 -2.73
CA ILE A 9 7.53 -5.02 -3.27
C ILE A 9 6.73 -6.26 -3.59
N LYS A 10 7.32 -7.22 -4.31
CA LYS A 10 6.62 -8.45 -4.71
C LYS A 10 6.17 -9.27 -3.49
N THR A 11 7.04 -9.41 -2.49
CA THR A 11 6.71 -10.12 -1.25
C THR A 11 5.57 -9.44 -0.50
N LEU A 12 5.63 -8.11 -0.31
CA LEU A 12 4.60 -7.35 0.40
C LEU A 12 3.25 -7.39 -0.32
N VAL A 13 3.24 -7.30 -1.64
CA VAL A 13 2.02 -7.43 -2.45
C VAL A 13 1.40 -8.82 -2.27
N GLY A 14 2.22 -9.88 -2.18
CA GLY A 14 1.75 -11.23 -1.90
C GLY A 14 1.06 -11.35 -0.53
N GLU A 15 1.65 -10.76 0.51
CA GLU A 15 1.07 -10.74 1.86
C GLU A 15 -0.28 -10.00 1.88
N ILE A 16 -0.34 -8.82 1.25
CA ILE A 16 -1.58 -8.03 1.15
C ILE A 16 -2.66 -8.80 0.37
N HIS A 17 -2.26 -9.52 -0.69
CA HIS A 17 -3.18 -10.38 -1.45
C HIS A 17 -3.70 -11.55 -0.62
N SER A 18 -2.87 -12.13 0.25
CA SER A 18 -3.27 -13.16 1.21
C SER A 18 -4.31 -12.66 2.22
N LEU A 19 -4.26 -11.37 2.56
CA LEU A 19 -5.28 -10.70 3.40
C LEU A 19 -6.58 -10.38 2.64
N GLY A 20 -6.69 -10.72 1.36
CA GLY A 20 -7.85 -10.45 0.52
C GLY A 20 -7.89 -9.04 -0.08
N TYR A 21 -6.76 -8.32 -0.06
CA TYR A 21 -6.64 -7.00 -0.67
C TYR A 21 -5.90 -7.07 -2.00
N ARG A 22 -6.37 -6.34 -3.01
CA ARG A 22 -5.76 -6.34 -4.35
C ARG A 22 -4.96 -5.06 -4.61
N VAL A 23 -3.66 -5.18 -4.86
CA VAL A 23 -2.81 -4.03 -5.21
C VAL A 23 -2.81 -3.79 -6.72
N ILE A 24 -3.14 -2.57 -7.16
CA ILE A 24 -3.07 -2.12 -8.55
C ILE A 24 -2.19 -0.88 -8.67
N PHE A 25 -1.45 -0.78 -9.78
CA PHE A 25 -0.59 0.35 -10.06
C PHE A 25 -1.22 1.22 -11.15
N GLU A 26 -1.67 2.42 -10.77
CA GLU A 26 -2.35 3.34 -11.68
C GLU A 26 -1.63 4.69 -11.76
N LYS A 27 -1.91 5.45 -12.83
CA LYS A 27 -1.41 6.82 -13.01
C LYS A 27 -2.42 7.81 -12.39
N GLY A 28 -2.50 7.84 -11.07
CA GLY A 28 -3.37 8.80 -10.36
C GLY A 28 -2.58 9.90 -9.67
N ASN A 29 -3.13 11.12 -9.66
CA ASN A 29 -2.63 12.24 -8.85
C ASN A 29 -3.17 12.13 -7.41
N PHE A 30 -2.83 11.03 -6.73
CA PHE A 30 -3.16 10.87 -5.32
C PHE A 30 -2.20 11.73 -4.51
N GLN A 31 -2.71 12.68 -3.71
CA GLN A 31 -1.88 13.56 -2.87
C GLN A 31 -0.93 12.77 -1.95
N SER A 32 -1.39 11.63 -1.42
CA SER A 32 -0.59 10.75 -0.55
C SER A 32 0.19 9.66 -1.32
N GLY A 33 0.17 9.66 -2.66
CA GLY A 33 0.84 8.68 -3.52
C GLY A 33 0.19 7.28 -3.58
N HIS A 34 -0.83 7.02 -2.76
CA HIS A 34 -1.60 5.78 -2.73
C HIS A 34 -3.03 6.03 -2.25
N CYS A 35 -3.93 5.10 -2.55
CA CYS A 35 -5.33 5.13 -2.15
C CYS A 35 -5.79 3.71 -1.79
N ILE A 36 -6.59 3.57 -0.74
CA ILE A 36 -7.18 2.29 -0.33
C ILE A 36 -8.69 2.40 -0.50
N VAL A 37 -9.26 1.44 -1.22
CA VAL A 37 -10.69 1.28 -1.43
C VAL A 37 -11.14 0.12 -0.55
N LEU A 38 -11.55 0.43 0.68
CA LEU A 38 -12.00 -0.57 1.68
C LEU A 38 -13.21 -1.36 1.18
N ASP A 39 -14.15 -0.68 0.50
CA ASP A 39 -15.36 -1.27 -0.09
C ASP A 39 -15.06 -2.47 -1.01
N ARG A 40 -14.02 -2.33 -1.85
CA ARG A 40 -13.60 -3.37 -2.79
C ARG A 40 -12.35 -4.12 -2.35
N LYS A 41 -11.79 -3.78 -1.18
CA LYS A 41 -10.46 -4.19 -0.72
C LYS A 41 -9.39 -4.00 -1.79
N VAL A 42 -9.41 -2.88 -2.51
CA VAL A 42 -8.43 -2.58 -3.57
C VAL A 42 -7.49 -1.48 -3.12
N ILE A 43 -6.18 -1.67 -3.27
CA ILE A 43 -5.16 -0.66 -3.00
C ILE A 43 -4.62 -0.17 -4.33
N VAL A 44 -4.70 1.13 -4.55
CA VAL A 44 -4.16 1.81 -5.73
C VAL A 44 -2.86 2.51 -5.36
N ILE A 45 -1.76 2.13 -6.01
CA ILE A 45 -0.44 2.75 -5.78
C ILE A 45 -0.04 3.53 -7.03
N ASN A 46 0.43 4.76 -6.83
CA ASN A 46 0.95 5.54 -7.93
C ASN A 46 2.22 4.90 -8.50
N LYS A 47 2.21 4.57 -9.79
CA LYS A 47 3.35 3.93 -10.45
C LYS A 47 4.60 4.83 -10.55
N PHE A 48 4.42 6.15 -10.48
CA PHE A 48 5.49 7.14 -10.53
C PHE A 48 6.34 7.20 -9.25
N LEU A 49 5.90 6.54 -8.16
CA LEU A 49 6.68 6.47 -6.92
C LEU A 49 7.98 5.68 -7.11
N SER A 50 9.05 6.14 -6.46
CA SER A 50 10.33 5.41 -6.38
C SER A 50 10.16 4.09 -5.62
N ASP A 51 10.99 3.08 -5.94
CA ASP A 51 10.88 1.75 -5.34
C ASP A 51 10.96 1.77 -3.81
N LYS A 52 11.82 2.63 -3.22
CA LYS A 52 11.89 2.84 -1.77
C LYS A 52 10.57 3.31 -1.17
N VAL A 53 9.91 4.27 -1.81
CA VAL A 53 8.64 4.82 -1.35
C VAL A 53 7.55 3.76 -1.45
N LYS A 54 7.49 3.02 -2.57
CA LYS A 54 6.56 1.90 -2.74
C LYS A 54 6.67 0.87 -1.63
N VAL A 55 7.89 0.49 -1.24
CA VAL A 55 8.13 -0.46 -0.14
C VAL A 55 7.62 0.08 1.19
N LEU A 56 7.90 1.35 1.52
CA LEU A 56 7.43 1.99 2.75
C LEU A 56 5.90 2.05 2.79
N THR A 57 5.27 2.49 1.70
CA THR A 57 3.81 2.53 1.56
C THR A 57 3.18 1.15 1.73
N LEU A 58 3.69 0.12 1.05
CA LEU A 58 3.18 -1.24 1.17
C LEU A 58 3.31 -1.80 2.59
N LYS A 59 4.40 -1.49 3.29
CA LYS A 59 4.58 -1.88 4.70
C LYS A 59 3.57 -1.20 5.62
N ASP A 60 3.36 0.10 5.44
CA ASP A 60 2.41 0.86 6.23
C ASP A 60 0.98 0.33 6.02
N LEU A 61 0.61 0.10 4.76
CA LEU A 61 -0.65 -0.51 4.35
C LEU A 61 -0.88 -1.88 5.00
N LEU A 62 0.12 -2.75 4.94
CA LEU A 62 0.04 -4.08 5.55
C LEU A 62 -0.19 -3.99 7.06
N TYR A 63 0.48 -3.05 7.73
CA TYR A 63 0.28 -2.79 9.15
C TYR A 63 -1.12 -2.23 9.43
N GLN A 64 -1.60 -1.29 8.61
CA GLN A 64 -2.94 -0.71 8.74
C GLN A 64 -4.04 -1.77 8.57
N ILE A 65 -3.96 -2.60 7.53
CA ILE A 65 -4.94 -3.67 7.28
C ILE A 65 -5.02 -4.62 8.48
N ARG A 66 -3.87 -5.02 9.02
CA ARG A 66 -3.83 -5.91 10.21
C ARG A 66 -4.34 -5.21 11.46
N LYS A 67 -4.21 -3.89 11.55
CA LYS A 67 -4.64 -3.09 12.69
C LYS A 67 -6.14 -2.76 12.65
N GLU A 68 -6.71 -2.52 11.48
CA GLU A 68 -8.14 -2.24 11.28
C GLU A 68 -9.02 -3.37 11.83
N GLU A 69 -8.58 -4.63 11.69
CA GLU A 69 -9.20 -5.80 12.31
C GLU A 69 -9.27 -5.75 13.84
N SER A 70 -8.43 -4.94 14.50
CA SER A 70 -8.32 -4.89 15.97
C SER A 70 -8.80 -3.59 16.61
N GLY A 71 -9.10 -2.53 15.85
CA GLY A 71 -9.63 -1.31 16.46
C GLY A 71 -9.66 -0.08 15.56
N ARG A 72 -10.84 0.57 15.52
CA ARG A 72 -11.13 1.88 14.93
C ARG A 72 -9.97 2.88 15.12
N GLY A 73 -9.14 3.05 14.10
CA GLY A 73 -8.03 4.02 14.11
C GLY A 73 -8.34 5.16 13.15
N LYS A 74 -8.67 6.34 13.69
CA LYS A 74 -8.88 7.55 12.89
C LYS A 74 -7.66 7.84 12.01
N PHE A 75 -7.93 7.99 10.73
CA PHE A 75 -6.96 8.44 9.74
C PHE A 75 -6.90 9.98 9.77
N SER A 76 -5.80 10.52 10.28
CA SER A 76 -5.35 11.85 9.89
C SER A 76 -4.14 11.62 8.99
N VAL A 77 -4.31 11.84 7.69
CA VAL A 77 -3.18 12.22 6.82
C VAL A 77 -2.83 13.66 7.18
N PRO A 78 -1.70 13.95 7.83
CA PRO A 78 -1.22 15.32 7.87
C PRO A 78 -0.83 15.70 6.43
N ASN A 79 -1.42 16.80 5.96
CA ASN A 79 -0.97 17.52 4.77
C ASN A 79 0.39 18.16 5.00
#